data_AF-A0A935LNR1-F1
#
_entry.id   AF-A0A935LNR1-F1
#
_cell.length_a   1.000
_cell.length_b   1.000
_cell.length_c   1.000
_cell.angle_alpha   90.00
_cell.angle_beta   90.00
_cell.angle_gamma   90.00
#
_symmetry.space_group_name_H-M   'P 1'
#
loop_
_entity.id
_entity.type
_entity.pdbx_description
1 polymer ?
#
loop_
_entity_poly.entity_id
_entity_poly.type
_entity_poly.pdbx_seq_one_letter_code
_entity_poly.pdbx_strand_id
1 'polypeptide(L)'
;MRLMIRRNGFGGNNNPDNDNLADTLSKYYPNYASDPLYQNYIGRYYGMPASPDLKEGDAAKEYISFKTSDNRAFSIRAVSQVQSRFYVKNGGNAETASGNRNIDYPRYNNNDDMKLFSPQITYPEVCFMMAEISEKVGTAKGGKDAKTWYEDGIRASMEIYQKWGERMKILPAASSEAADYAPITSAMINAYLAQPQIAYTGTSAHKLELIVSQAWVNFFMRPEEAWATWKRTGLPKFKNYNAANPTDGTAFLDKITGGGVELIIPRRSVLPTPNSANINNYNDALNKLLSKPEYLQANQTQGRIFWDK
;
A
#
# COMPACT_ATOMS: atom_id res chain seq x y z
N MET A 1 25.32 -9.59 4.19
CA MET A 1 24.22 -8.61 4.28
C MET A 1 23.52 -8.64 2.93
N ARG A 2 22.24 -9.03 2.87
CA ARG A 2 21.54 -9.17 1.58
C ARG A 2 21.01 -7.80 1.16
N LEU A 3 21.21 -7.39 -0.10
CA LEU A 3 20.69 -6.11 -0.64
C LEU A 3 19.18 -6.21 -0.78
N MET A 4 18.54 -6.05 0.37
CA MET A 4 17.11 -6.00 0.52
C MET A 4 16.76 -4.59 0.95
N ILE A 5 16.00 -3.92 0.09
CA ILE A 5 15.42 -2.60 0.42
C ILE A 5 14.46 -2.76 1.59
N ARG A 6 13.73 -3.89 1.65
CA ARG A 6 13.22 -4.48 2.90
C ARG A 6 12.82 -5.95 2.65
N ARG A 7 12.96 -6.82 3.65
CA ARG A 7 12.22 -8.10 3.70
C ARG A 7 10.73 -7.82 3.85
N ASN A 8 9.89 -8.62 3.21
CA ASN A 8 8.45 -8.54 3.44
C ASN A 8 8.15 -8.78 4.94
N GLY A 9 6.90 -8.52 5.39
CA GLY A 9 6.51 -8.72 6.79
C GLY A 9 6.74 -10.13 7.34
N PHE A 10 7.11 -11.09 6.48
CA PHE A 10 7.39 -12.49 6.76
C PHE A 10 8.88 -12.88 6.56
N GLY A 11 9.78 -11.91 6.31
CA GLY A 11 11.21 -12.17 6.23
C GLY A 11 11.76 -12.62 4.87
N GLY A 12 10.92 -12.71 3.83
CA GLY A 12 11.31 -13.16 2.48
C GLY A 12 11.81 -12.05 1.54
N ASN A 13 12.55 -12.46 0.49
CA ASN A 13 12.90 -11.63 -0.68
C ASN A 13 12.07 -12.05 -1.89
N ASN A 14 11.50 -11.08 -2.59
CA ASN A 14 10.72 -11.29 -3.80
C ASN A 14 11.55 -11.04 -5.07
N ASN A 15 12.87 -10.83 -5.01
CA ASN A 15 13.76 -10.64 -6.16
C ASN A 15 15.16 -11.26 -5.91
N PRO A 16 15.37 -12.54 -6.28
CA PRO A 16 16.64 -13.24 -6.13
C PRO A 16 17.82 -12.58 -6.88
N ASP A 17 17.57 -11.84 -7.96
CA ASP A 17 18.63 -11.17 -8.71
C ASP A 17 19.24 -10.01 -7.94
N ASN A 18 18.43 -9.31 -7.13
CA ASN A 18 18.96 -8.29 -6.24
C ASN A 18 19.92 -8.89 -5.20
N ASP A 19 19.67 -10.13 -4.75
CA ASP A 19 20.59 -10.85 -3.86
C ASP A 19 21.89 -11.23 -4.58
N ASN A 20 21.81 -11.73 -5.83
CA ASN A 20 23.00 -12.07 -6.62
C ASN A 20 23.86 -10.84 -6.97
N LEU A 21 23.21 -9.72 -7.30
CA LEU A 21 23.85 -8.43 -7.52
C LEU A 21 24.46 -7.89 -6.22
N ALA A 22 23.89 -8.23 -5.06
CA ALA A 22 24.43 -7.88 -3.75
C ALA A 22 25.82 -8.45 -3.51
N ASP A 23 25.94 -9.75 -3.74
CA ASP A 23 27.19 -10.46 -3.50
C ASP A 23 28.28 -9.92 -4.43
N THR A 24 27.90 -9.62 -5.68
CA THR A 24 28.81 -8.99 -6.66
C THR A 24 29.17 -7.56 -6.27
N LEU A 25 28.21 -6.72 -5.88
CA LEU A 25 28.48 -5.35 -5.45
C LEU A 25 29.39 -5.32 -4.22
N SER A 26 29.16 -6.20 -3.25
CA SER A 26 29.96 -6.27 -2.01
C SER A 26 31.45 -6.55 -2.29
N LYS A 27 31.75 -7.29 -3.35
CA LYS A 27 33.12 -7.59 -3.77
C LYS A 27 33.87 -6.35 -4.27
N TYR A 28 33.19 -5.49 -5.03
CA TYR A 28 33.83 -4.37 -5.74
C TYR A 28 33.57 -3.00 -5.08
N TYR A 29 32.54 -2.90 -4.25
CA TYR A 29 32.20 -1.71 -3.47
C TYR A 29 31.86 -2.16 -2.03
N PRO A 30 32.85 -2.60 -1.23
CA PRO A 30 32.62 -3.26 0.06
C PRO A 30 31.89 -2.39 1.10
N ASN A 31 31.94 -1.07 0.94
CA ASN A 31 31.28 -0.11 1.82
C ASN A 31 29.89 0.33 1.31
N TYR A 32 29.29 -0.38 0.34
CA TYR A 32 27.96 0.01 -0.19
C TYR A 32 26.91 0.11 0.93
N ALA A 33 27.04 -0.73 1.95
CA ALA A 33 26.08 -0.81 3.05
C ALA A 33 26.04 0.44 3.93
N SER A 34 27.07 1.29 3.89
CA SER A 34 27.12 2.59 4.57
C SER A 34 27.00 3.77 3.61
N ASP A 35 26.86 3.50 2.31
CA ASP A 35 26.72 4.54 1.29
C ASP A 35 25.42 5.33 1.51
N PRO A 36 25.45 6.68 1.56
CA PRO A 36 24.26 7.50 1.74
C PRO A 36 23.18 7.23 0.69
N LEU A 37 23.57 6.94 -0.55
CA LEU A 37 22.63 6.58 -1.60
C LEU A 37 21.93 5.28 -1.25
N TYR A 38 22.67 4.25 -0.81
CA TYR A 38 22.09 2.99 -0.38
C TYR A 38 21.15 3.16 0.83
N GLN A 39 21.53 4.00 1.80
CA GLN A 39 20.71 4.25 2.99
C GLN A 39 19.32 4.84 2.67
N ASN A 40 19.17 5.55 1.55
CA ASN A 40 17.87 6.10 1.14
C ASN A 40 16.85 5.02 0.77
N TYR A 41 17.31 3.81 0.46
CA TYR A 41 16.48 2.69 0.01
C TYR A 41 16.46 1.54 1.01
N ILE A 42 16.99 1.70 2.22
CA ILE A 42 16.84 0.66 3.24
C ILE A 42 15.65 0.97 4.16
N GLY A 43 14.90 -0.08 4.51
CA GLY A 43 13.93 -0.09 5.61
C GLY A 43 12.46 -0.04 5.21
N ARG A 44 12.08 0.52 4.05
CA ARG A 44 10.68 0.59 3.58
C ARG A 44 10.47 -0.07 2.23
N TYR A 45 9.23 -0.49 1.95
CA TYR A 45 8.82 -0.69 0.56
C TYR A 45 8.96 0.64 -0.17
N TYR A 46 9.88 0.70 -1.12
CA TYR A 46 10.23 1.94 -1.80
C TYR A 46 9.48 2.01 -3.14
N GLY A 47 8.53 2.93 -3.25
CA GLY A 47 7.93 3.32 -4.52
C GLY A 47 8.55 4.61 -5.04
N MET A 48 8.42 4.87 -6.34
CA MET A 48 8.65 6.22 -6.85
C MET A 48 7.76 7.20 -6.07
N PRO A 49 8.27 8.36 -5.66
CA PRO A 49 7.50 9.34 -4.90
C PRO A 49 6.29 9.82 -5.71
N ALA A 50 5.15 9.95 -5.03
CA ALA A 50 3.96 10.56 -5.64
C ALA A 50 4.06 12.09 -5.74
N SER A 51 5.02 12.71 -5.03
CA SER A 51 5.20 14.16 -4.98
C SER A 51 5.89 14.71 -6.23
N PRO A 52 5.29 15.68 -6.96
CA PRO A 52 5.95 16.35 -8.08
C PRO A 52 7.32 16.96 -7.77
N ASP A 53 7.54 17.45 -6.55
CA ASP A 53 8.85 18.02 -6.16
C ASP A 53 9.95 16.96 -6.05
N LEU A 54 9.58 15.68 -5.95
CA LEU A 54 10.51 14.55 -5.87
C LEU A 54 10.61 13.79 -7.19
N LYS A 55 10.14 14.38 -8.30
CA LYS A 55 10.20 13.78 -9.64
C LYS A 55 11.62 13.67 -10.20
N GLU A 56 12.57 14.43 -9.64
CA GLU A 56 13.97 14.46 -10.03
C GLU A 56 14.87 13.85 -8.94
N GLY A 57 16.08 13.47 -9.32
CA GLY A 57 17.09 12.94 -8.38
C GLY A 57 17.00 11.43 -8.18
N ASP A 58 17.80 10.90 -7.26
CA ASP A 58 17.92 9.45 -7.11
C ASP A 58 16.61 8.82 -6.64
N ALA A 59 15.86 9.50 -5.77
CA ALA A 59 14.62 8.98 -5.21
C ALA A 59 13.52 8.67 -6.24
N ALA A 60 13.58 9.32 -7.40
CA ALA A 60 12.68 9.09 -8.53
C ALA A 60 13.10 7.89 -9.39
N LYS A 61 14.26 7.29 -9.17
CA LYS A 61 14.83 6.26 -10.05
C LYS A 61 14.39 4.87 -9.64
N GLU A 62 14.11 4.03 -10.65
CA GLU A 62 13.88 2.60 -10.44
C GLU A 62 15.16 1.86 -10.04
N TYR A 63 16.32 2.33 -10.50
CA TYR A 63 17.63 1.72 -10.25
C TYR A 63 18.58 2.72 -9.60
N ILE A 64 19.37 2.23 -8.66
CA ILE A 64 20.56 2.93 -8.14
C ILE A 64 21.80 2.32 -8.78
N SER A 65 22.78 3.17 -9.11
CA SER A 65 24.03 2.74 -9.74
C SER A 65 25.22 3.14 -8.89
N PHE A 66 26.05 2.15 -8.55
CA PHE A 66 27.32 2.34 -7.88
C PHE A 66 28.44 2.26 -8.91
N LYS A 67 29.36 3.23 -8.88
CA LYS A 67 30.56 3.21 -9.72
C LYS A 67 31.78 2.93 -8.87
N THR A 68 32.58 1.98 -9.31
CA THR A 68 33.88 1.68 -8.71
C THR A 68 34.96 2.61 -9.25
N SER A 69 36.12 2.62 -8.60
CA SER A 69 37.27 3.44 -9.00
C SER A 69 37.81 3.11 -10.40
N ASP A 70 37.61 1.88 -10.87
CA ASP A 70 37.93 1.42 -12.23
C ASP A 70 36.78 1.65 -13.24
N ASN A 71 35.80 2.49 -12.87
CA ASN A 71 34.67 2.93 -13.70
C ASN A 71 33.71 1.80 -14.12
N ARG A 72 33.69 0.67 -13.40
CA ARG A 72 32.63 -0.33 -13.56
C ARG A 72 31.37 0.15 -12.86
N ALA A 73 30.22 -0.04 -13.50
CA ALA A 73 28.93 0.35 -12.97
C ALA A 73 28.14 -0.90 -12.52
N PHE A 74 27.63 -0.87 -11.29
CA PHE A 74 26.76 -1.88 -10.73
C PHE A 74 25.40 -1.25 -10.45
N SER A 75 24.35 -1.73 -11.12
CA SER A 75 23.00 -1.22 -10.92
C SER A 75 22.16 -2.22 -10.14
N ILE A 76 21.49 -1.75 -9.10
CA ILE A 76 20.52 -2.53 -8.32
C ILE A 76 19.16 -1.86 -8.44
N ARG A 77 18.11 -2.67 -8.60
CA ARG A 77 16.73 -2.17 -8.58
C ARG A 77 16.39 -1.70 -7.17
N ALA A 78 16.05 -0.42 -7.09
CA ALA A 78 15.78 0.35 -5.89
C ALA A 78 14.29 0.39 -5.48
N VAL A 79 13.39 0.05 -6.42
CA VAL A 79 11.95 0.11 -6.22
C VAL A 79 11.37 -1.26 -5.86
N SER A 80 10.53 -1.28 -4.83
CA SER A 80 9.71 -2.43 -4.45
C SER A 80 8.46 -2.46 -5.34
N GLN A 81 8.44 -3.38 -6.30
CA GLN A 81 7.33 -3.48 -7.24
C GLN A 81 6.12 -4.13 -6.54
N VAL A 82 5.02 -3.38 -6.46
CA VAL A 82 3.70 -4.00 -6.27
C VAL A 82 3.43 -4.80 -7.54
N GLN A 83 3.30 -6.11 -7.40
CA GLN A 83 3.14 -6.99 -8.55
C GLN A 83 1.83 -6.64 -9.28
N SER A 84 1.90 -6.10 -10.50
CA SER A 84 0.71 -5.75 -11.30
C SER A 84 -0.19 -6.94 -11.62
N ARG A 85 0.25 -8.17 -11.30
CA ARG A 85 -0.52 -9.42 -11.43
C ARG A 85 -1.85 -9.39 -10.69
N PHE A 86 -1.99 -8.59 -9.63
CA PHE A 86 -3.26 -8.41 -8.90
C PHE A 86 -4.35 -7.74 -9.75
N TYR A 87 -3.99 -7.04 -10.83
CA TYR A 87 -4.91 -6.26 -11.66
C TYR A 87 -4.98 -6.75 -13.11
N VAL A 88 -4.24 -7.81 -13.49
CA VAL A 88 -4.10 -8.25 -14.89
C VAL A 88 -4.34 -9.75 -15.01
N LYS A 89 -5.12 -10.16 -16.02
CA LYS A 89 -5.40 -11.57 -16.32
C LYS A 89 -4.10 -12.35 -16.64
N ASN A 90 -4.01 -13.64 -16.31
CA ASN A 90 -2.85 -14.51 -16.58
C ASN A 90 -1.56 -14.11 -15.84
N GLY A 91 -1.69 -13.70 -14.57
CA GLY A 91 -0.53 -13.50 -13.71
C GLY A 91 0.36 -12.34 -14.14
N GLY A 92 -0.18 -11.34 -14.84
CA GLY A 92 0.49 -10.04 -15.05
C GLY A 92 1.86 -10.07 -15.70
N ASN A 93 2.13 -10.99 -16.64
CA ASN A 93 3.20 -10.85 -17.64
C ASN A 93 2.84 -9.69 -18.60
N ALA A 94 2.71 -8.50 -18.05
CA ALA A 94 2.66 -7.27 -18.81
C ALA A 94 4.11 -6.90 -19.06
N GLU A 95 4.62 -7.30 -20.23
CA GLU A 95 5.78 -6.66 -20.86
C GLU A 95 5.57 -5.16 -20.72
N THR A 96 6.38 -4.52 -19.88
CA THR A 96 6.41 -3.06 -19.88
C THR A 96 7.15 -2.63 -21.13
N ALA A 97 6.90 -1.42 -21.63
CA ALA A 97 7.66 -0.84 -22.75
C ALA A 97 9.19 -0.82 -22.51
N SER A 98 9.63 -1.07 -21.27
CA SER A 98 11.02 -1.13 -20.81
C SER A 98 11.63 -2.55 -20.77
N GLY A 99 10.96 -3.58 -21.32
CA GLY A 99 11.45 -4.96 -21.41
C GLY A 99 10.85 -5.94 -20.40
N ASN A 100 11.38 -7.18 -20.41
CA ASN A 100 10.99 -8.28 -19.52
C ASN A 100 11.24 -7.91 -18.06
N ARG A 101 10.30 -8.26 -17.16
CA ARG A 101 10.53 -8.12 -15.71
C ARG A 101 11.37 -9.30 -15.24
N ASN A 102 12.23 -9.07 -14.25
CA ASN A 102 13.12 -10.11 -13.68
C ASN A 102 12.41 -11.35 -13.11
N ILE A 103 11.10 -11.28 -12.86
CA ILE A 103 10.26 -12.45 -12.53
C ILE A 103 9.11 -12.48 -13.53
N ASP A 104 9.46 -12.73 -14.79
CA ASP A 104 8.49 -13.16 -15.79
C ASP A 104 8.47 -14.69 -15.77
N TYR A 105 7.45 -15.23 -15.10
CA TYR A 105 7.10 -16.64 -15.26
C TYR A 105 6.74 -16.91 -16.73
N PRO A 106 6.84 -18.15 -17.23
CA PRO A 106 6.16 -18.52 -18.46
C PRO A 106 4.70 -18.05 -18.38
N ARG A 107 4.17 -17.41 -19.44
CA ARG A 107 2.78 -16.93 -19.44
C ARG A 107 1.85 -18.11 -19.13
N TYR A 108 1.24 -18.11 -17.94
CA TYR A 108 0.26 -19.12 -17.57
C TYR A 108 -1.09 -18.69 -18.12
N ASN A 109 -1.41 -19.12 -19.35
CA ASN A 109 -2.67 -18.80 -20.00
C ASN A 109 -3.76 -19.77 -19.54
N ASN A 110 -4.37 -19.47 -18.39
CA ASN A 110 -5.50 -20.23 -17.88
C ASN A 110 -6.75 -19.35 -17.76
N ASN A 111 -7.17 -18.90 -18.94
CA ASN A 111 -8.26 -17.94 -19.09
C ASN A 111 -9.62 -18.45 -18.57
N ASP A 112 -9.81 -19.76 -18.55
CA ASP A 112 -11.09 -20.39 -18.21
C ASP A 112 -11.22 -20.65 -16.70
N ASP A 113 -10.12 -20.91 -16.00
CA ASP A 113 -10.14 -21.16 -14.54
C ASP A 113 -10.00 -19.89 -13.70
N MET A 114 -9.35 -18.85 -14.23
CA MET A 114 -9.06 -17.66 -13.43
C MET A 114 -10.27 -16.71 -13.34
N LYS A 115 -10.71 -16.43 -12.10
CA LYS A 115 -11.86 -15.56 -11.82
C LYS A 115 -11.43 -14.32 -11.05
N LEU A 116 -11.62 -13.15 -11.65
CA LEU A 116 -11.57 -11.87 -10.93
C LEU A 116 -12.93 -11.61 -10.28
N PHE A 117 -12.90 -10.97 -9.12
CA PHE A 117 -14.10 -10.49 -8.45
C PHE A 117 -13.73 -9.24 -7.66
N SER A 118 -14.73 -8.38 -7.42
CA SER A 118 -14.61 -7.23 -6.53
C SER A 118 -15.49 -7.50 -5.30
N PRO A 119 -14.92 -7.78 -4.12
CA PRO A 119 -15.73 -8.01 -2.93
C PRO A 119 -16.51 -6.75 -2.61
N GLN A 120 -17.76 -6.84 -2.14
CA GLN A 120 -18.50 -5.62 -1.73
C GLN A 120 -18.25 -5.31 -0.24
N ILE A 121 -18.34 -6.33 0.60
CA ILE A 121 -18.01 -6.30 2.02
C ILE A 121 -17.29 -7.61 2.35
N THR A 122 -16.34 -7.56 3.28
CA THR A 122 -15.58 -8.76 3.70
C THR A 122 -15.63 -8.96 5.20
N TYR A 123 -15.47 -10.19 5.67
CA TYR A 123 -15.39 -10.45 7.11
C TYR A 123 -14.26 -9.67 7.81
N PRO A 124 -13.03 -9.55 7.26
CA PRO A 124 -11.98 -8.70 7.84
C PRO A 124 -12.42 -7.24 8.03
N GLU A 125 -13.14 -6.68 7.07
CA GLU A 125 -13.68 -5.32 7.16
C GLU A 125 -14.71 -5.20 8.30
N VAL A 126 -15.59 -6.19 8.46
CA VAL A 126 -16.52 -6.26 9.60
C VAL A 126 -15.75 -6.33 10.92
N CYS A 127 -14.71 -7.14 11.00
CA CYS A 127 -13.84 -7.21 12.18
C CYS A 127 -13.25 -5.84 12.52
N PHE A 128 -12.68 -5.12 11.55
CA PHE A 128 -12.09 -3.80 11.81
C PHE A 128 -13.14 -2.74 12.18
N MET A 129 -14.33 -2.77 11.56
CA MET A 129 -15.45 -1.91 11.98
C MET A 129 -15.86 -2.20 13.43
N MET A 130 -15.98 -3.47 13.81
CA MET A 130 -16.36 -3.86 15.17
C MET A 130 -15.25 -3.57 16.19
N ALA A 131 -13.98 -3.67 15.80
CA ALA A 131 -12.84 -3.23 16.61
C ALA A 131 -12.92 -1.73 16.88
N GLU A 132 -13.12 -0.92 15.84
CA GLU A 132 -13.25 0.54 15.98
C GLU A 132 -14.45 0.93 16.84
N ILE A 133 -15.62 0.33 16.60
CA ILE A 133 -16.83 0.59 17.39
C ILE A 133 -16.58 0.24 18.86
N SER A 134 -16.01 -0.94 19.13
CA SER A 134 -15.75 -1.40 20.50
C SER A 134 -14.74 -0.50 21.22
N GLU A 135 -13.69 -0.05 20.52
CA GLU A 135 -12.68 0.87 21.06
C GLU A 135 -13.30 2.25 21.38
N LYS A 136 -14.10 2.80 20.47
CA LYS A 136 -14.76 4.11 20.67
C LYS A 136 -15.81 4.10 21.78
N VAL A 137 -16.55 3.01 21.92
CA VAL A 137 -17.57 2.86 22.97
C VAL A 137 -16.94 2.43 24.30
N GLY A 138 -15.72 1.87 24.28
CA GLY A 138 -15.02 1.38 25.46
C GLY A 138 -15.58 0.07 26.03
N THR A 139 -16.42 -0.65 25.29
CA THR A 139 -17.02 -1.93 25.71
C THR A 139 -17.11 -2.90 24.52
N ALA A 140 -17.15 -4.20 24.82
CA ALA A 140 -17.33 -5.24 23.81
C ALA A 140 -18.63 -5.04 23.00
N LYS A 141 -18.55 -5.22 21.68
CA LYS A 141 -19.70 -5.21 20.76
C LYS A 141 -19.65 -6.41 19.84
N GLY A 142 -20.82 -6.93 19.46
CA GLY A 142 -20.92 -8.16 18.66
C GLY A 142 -20.33 -9.41 19.33
N GLY A 143 -20.20 -9.41 20.67
CA GLY A 143 -19.74 -10.56 21.43
C GLY A 143 -18.22 -10.68 21.63
N LYS A 144 -17.41 -9.71 21.16
CA LYS A 144 -15.97 -9.67 21.40
C LYS A 144 -15.49 -8.26 21.75
N ASP A 145 -14.34 -8.16 22.40
CA ASP A 145 -13.68 -6.89 22.67
C ASP A 145 -12.93 -6.34 21.44
N ALA A 146 -12.45 -5.09 21.54
CA ALA A 146 -11.78 -4.43 20.43
C ALA A 146 -10.48 -5.14 19.99
N LYS A 147 -9.71 -5.65 20.96
CA LYS A 147 -8.45 -6.38 20.70
C LYS A 147 -8.71 -7.66 19.90
N THR A 148 -9.69 -8.45 20.33
CA THR A 148 -10.03 -9.71 19.66
C THR A 148 -10.52 -9.44 18.24
N TRP A 149 -11.37 -8.43 18.04
CA TRP A 149 -11.79 -8.03 16.69
C TRP A 149 -10.64 -7.57 15.81
N TYR A 150 -9.71 -6.79 16.36
CA TYR A 150 -8.53 -6.33 15.64
C TYR A 150 -7.63 -7.50 15.19
N GLU A 151 -7.34 -8.44 16.09
CA GLU A 151 -6.50 -9.62 15.80
C GLU A 151 -7.19 -10.59 14.82
N ASP A 152 -8.51 -10.80 14.98
CA ASP A 152 -9.32 -11.58 14.05
C ASP A 152 -9.37 -10.94 12.66
N GLY A 153 -9.45 -9.61 12.58
CA GLY A 153 -9.43 -8.86 11.33
C GLY A 153 -8.12 -9.05 10.56
N ILE A 154 -6.98 -8.96 11.24
CA ILE A 154 -5.65 -9.20 10.63
C ILE A 154 -5.56 -10.63 10.10
N ARG A 155 -5.91 -11.61 10.93
CA ARG A 155 -5.87 -13.04 10.55
C ARG A 155 -6.75 -13.30 9.33
N ALA A 156 -8.00 -12.88 9.40
CA ALA A 156 -8.96 -13.11 8.33
C ALA A 156 -8.54 -12.38 7.04
N SER A 157 -7.94 -11.19 7.14
CA SER A 157 -7.41 -10.46 5.97
C SER A 157 -6.30 -11.25 5.29
N MET A 158 -5.32 -11.73 6.06
CA MET A 158 -4.22 -12.53 5.52
C MET A 158 -4.71 -13.84 4.87
N GLU A 159 -5.64 -14.54 5.51
CA GLU A 159 -6.23 -15.77 4.98
C GLU A 159 -7.05 -15.53 3.71
N ILE A 160 -7.83 -14.44 3.65
CA ILE A 160 -8.67 -14.15 2.48
C ILE A 160 -7.82 -13.75 1.27
N TYR A 161 -6.75 -12.98 1.47
CA TYR A 161 -5.83 -12.61 0.39
C TYR A 161 -5.06 -13.81 -0.16
N GLN A 162 -4.67 -14.78 0.68
CA GLN A 162 -4.10 -16.05 0.23
C GLN A 162 -5.09 -16.82 -0.67
N LYS A 163 -6.34 -16.99 -0.22
CA LYS A 163 -7.41 -17.65 -1.00
C LYS A 163 -7.68 -16.92 -2.32
N TRP A 164 -7.66 -15.59 -2.30
CA TRP A 164 -7.81 -14.80 -3.53
C TRP A 164 -6.63 -15.00 -4.47
N GLY A 165 -5.41 -15.01 -3.95
CA GLY A 165 -4.20 -15.32 -4.71
C GLY A 165 -4.28 -16.69 -5.39
N GLU A 166 -4.73 -17.73 -4.68
CA GLU A 166 -4.97 -19.07 -5.23
C GLU A 166 -6.04 -19.07 -6.34
N ARG A 167 -7.18 -18.41 -6.11
CA ARG A 167 -8.29 -18.32 -7.07
C ARG A 167 -7.91 -17.53 -8.32
N MET A 168 -7.08 -16.50 -8.16
CA MET A 168 -6.54 -15.69 -9.25
C MET A 168 -5.26 -16.28 -9.84
N LYS A 169 -4.83 -17.49 -9.40
CA LYS A 169 -3.64 -18.17 -9.90
C LYS A 169 -2.38 -17.30 -9.84
N ILE A 170 -2.25 -16.50 -8.78
CA ILE A 170 -1.02 -15.79 -8.44
C ILE A 170 0.00 -16.84 -8.02
N LEU A 171 0.98 -17.11 -8.89
CA LEU A 171 1.95 -18.22 -8.73
C LEU A 171 2.59 -18.33 -7.34
N PRO A 172 3.11 -17.25 -6.72
CA PRO A 172 3.65 -17.31 -5.36
C PRO A 172 2.67 -17.85 -4.31
N ALA A 173 1.36 -17.65 -4.51
CA ALA A 173 0.32 -18.14 -3.61
C ALA A 173 -0.25 -19.50 -4.04
N ALA A 174 -0.22 -19.82 -5.35
CA ALA A 174 -1.07 -20.85 -5.94
C ALA A 174 -0.35 -22.11 -6.46
N SER A 175 0.98 -22.09 -6.61
CA SER A 175 1.74 -23.20 -7.23
C SER A 175 3.02 -23.49 -6.47
N SER A 176 3.12 -24.71 -5.94
CA SER A 176 4.32 -25.22 -5.25
C SER A 176 5.55 -25.34 -6.14
N GLU A 177 5.35 -25.34 -7.45
CA GLU A 177 6.39 -25.43 -8.48
C GLU A 177 6.97 -24.04 -8.84
N ALA A 178 6.33 -22.96 -8.39
CA ALA A 178 6.83 -21.60 -8.62
C ALA A 178 8.12 -21.36 -7.84
N ALA A 179 9.11 -20.75 -8.50
CA ALA A 179 10.40 -20.43 -7.88
C ALA A 179 10.27 -19.48 -6.67
N ASP A 180 9.23 -18.62 -6.65
CA ASP A 180 8.88 -17.72 -5.56
C ASP A 180 7.68 -18.19 -4.72
N TYR A 181 7.36 -19.50 -4.73
CA TYR A 181 6.27 -20.06 -3.92
C TYR A 181 6.43 -19.71 -2.44
N ALA A 182 5.49 -18.91 -1.94
CA ALA A 182 5.51 -18.33 -0.61
C ALA A 182 4.07 -18.08 -0.11
N PRO A 183 3.27 -19.15 0.10
CA PRO A 183 1.90 -19.02 0.57
C PRO A 183 1.86 -18.44 1.99
N ILE A 184 0.83 -17.68 2.31
CA ILE A 184 0.61 -17.19 3.68
C ILE A 184 0.12 -18.36 4.55
N THR A 185 0.93 -18.75 5.53
CA THR A 185 0.60 -19.84 6.46
C THR A 185 0.11 -19.33 7.81
N SER A 186 -0.60 -20.16 8.57
CA SER A 186 -1.02 -19.83 9.94
C SER A 186 0.16 -19.48 10.86
N ALA A 187 1.33 -20.12 10.64
CA ALA A 187 2.55 -19.82 11.38
C ALA A 187 3.06 -18.40 11.08
N MET A 188 3.03 -17.98 9.81
CA MET A 188 3.40 -16.61 9.41
C MET A 188 2.43 -15.57 9.97
N ILE A 189 1.13 -15.86 9.99
CA ILE A 189 0.11 -14.99 10.59
C ILE A 189 0.35 -14.85 12.10
N ASN A 190 0.60 -15.96 12.79
CA ASN A 190 0.89 -15.94 14.23
C ASN A 190 2.18 -15.17 14.53
N ALA A 191 3.22 -15.34 13.72
CA ALA A 191 4.46 -14.59 13.85
C ALA A 191 4.24 -13.08 13.61
N TYR A 192 3.39 -12.69 12.66
CA TYR A 192 3.03 -11.30 12.41
C TYR A 192 2.27 -10.69 13.59
N LEU A 193 1.26 -11.37 14.11
CA LEU A 193 0.47 -10.92 15.27
C LEU A 193 1.32 -10.81 16.55
N ALA A 194 2.37 -11.62 16.68
CA ALA A 194 3.30 -11.57 17.82
C ALA A 194 4.30 -10.40 17.74
N GLN A 195 4.35 -9.66 16.64
CA GLN A 195 5.27 -8.52 16.52
C GLN A 195 4.91 -7.41 17.52
N PRO A 196 5.89 -6.83 18.26
CA PRO A 196 5.60 -5.80 19.26
C PRO A 196 4.84 -4.60 18.70
N GLN A 197 5.16 -4.16 17.48
CA GLN A 197 4.46 -3.06 16.81
C GLN A 197 3.00 -3.37 16.41
N ILE A 198 2.61 -4.65 16.35
CA ILE A 198 1.24 -5.06 16.00
C ILE A 198 0.38 -5.24 17.26
N ALA A 199 1.00 -5.34 18.43
CA ALA A 199 0.30 -5.55 19.69
C ALA A 199 -0.70 -4.41 19.98
N TYR A 200 -1.95 -4.79 20.29
CA TYR A 200 -3.06 -3.86 20.56
C TYR A 200 -2.91 -3.13 21.91
N THR A 201 -1.93 -2.24 22.00
CA THR A 201 -1.51 -1.55 23.23
C THR A 201 -1.44 -0.04 23.00
N GLY A 202 -1.06 0.74 24.02
CA GLY A 202 -0.99 2.20 23.93
C GLY A 202 -2.32 2.92 24.17
N THR A 203 -2.37 4.20 23.81
CA THR A 203 -3.54 5.07 24.02
C THR A 203 -4.69 4.68 23.10
N SER A 204 -5.92 5.08 23.45
CA SER A 204 -7.09 4.80 22.60
C SER A 204 -6.94 5.41 21.19
N ALA A 205 -6.39 6.62 21.09
CA ALA A 205 -6.04 7.23 19.81
C ALA A 205 -5.07 6.37 18.98
N HIS A 206 -4.02 5.84 19.60
CA HIS A 206 -3.06 4.97 18.91
C HIS A 206 -3.69 3.64 18.47
N LYS A 207 -4.53 3.03 19.31
CA LYS A 207 -5.27 1.80 18.95
C LYS A 207 -6.21 1.99 17.77
N LEU A 208 -6.88 3.15 17.68
CA LEU A 208 -7.67 3.52 16.50
C LEU A 208 -6.78 3.66 15.25
N GLU A 209 -5.57 4.22 15.37
CA GLU A 209 -4.60 4.25 14.28
C GLU A 209 -4.14 2.87 13.85
N LEU A 210 -3.91 1.94 14.78
CA LEU A 210 -3.61 0.53 14.47
C LEU A 210 -4.75 -0.12 13.68
N ILE A 211 -6.00 0.01 14.15
CA ILE A 211 -7.18 -0.56 13.47
C ILE A 211 -7.29 -0.04 12.04
N VAL A 212 -7.25 1.29 11.86
CA VAL A 212 -7.41 1.87 10.53
C VAL A 212 -6.22 1.56 9.63
N SER A 213 -5.01 1.41 10.18
CA SER A 213 -3.84 1.00 9.41
C SER A 213 -4.00 -0.41 8.83
N GLN A 214 -4.46 -1.36 9.64
CA GLN A 214 -4.72 -2.73 9.18
C GLN A 214 -5.91 -2.80 8.23
N ALA A 215 -6.96 -2.02 8.48
CA ALA A 215 -8.09 -1.88 7.55
C ALA A 215 -7.64 -1.32 6.19
N TRP A 216 -6.80 -0.28 6.18
CA TRP A 216 -6.26 0.31 4.96
C TRP A 216 -5.46 -0.70 4.12
N VAL A 217 -4.64 -1.53 4.76
CA VAL A 217 -3.94 -2.64 4.08
C VAL A 217 -4.94 -3.66 3.53
N ASN A 218 -5.97 -4.02 4.30
CA ASN A 218 -7.02 -4.94 3.85
C ASN A 218 -7.80 -4.41 2.62
N PHE A 219 -7.94 -3.09 2.48
CA PHE A 219 -8.62 -2.46 1.36
C PHE A 219 -7.79 -2.34 0.08
N PHE A 220 -6.66 -3.05 -0.05
CA PHE A 220 -5.84 -3.02 -1.26
C PHE A 220 -6.62 -3.37 -2.55
N MET A 221 -7.57 -4.32 -2.49
CA MET A 221 -8.48 -4.67 -3.59
C MET A 221 -9.79 -3.83 -3.63
N ARG A 222 -9.90 -2.82 -2.76
CA ARG A 222 -11.07 -1.95 -2.55
C ARG A 222 -10.64 -0.49 -2.36
N PRO A 223 -9.95 0.12 -3.34
CA PRO A 223 -9.41 1.48 -3.20
C PRO A 223 -10.48 2.53 -2.89
N GLU A 224 -11.73 2.32 -3.33
CA GLU A 224 -12.89 3.15 -2.98
C GLU A 224 -13.18 3.16 -1.47
N GLU A 225 -13.10 2.01 -0.80
CA GLU A 225 -13.29 1.90 0.65
C GLU A 225 -12.07 2.41 1.42
N ALA A 226 -10.86 2.20 0.88
CA ALA A 226 -9.64 2.80 1.43
C ALA A 226 -9.74 4.33 1.44
N TRP A 227 -10.18 4.93 0.32
CA TRP A 227 -10.35 6.38 0.21
C TRP A 227 -11.51 6.88 1.07
N ALA A 228 -12.63 6.16 1.14
CA ALA A 228 -13.74 6.54 2.00
C ALA A 228 -13.38 6.49 3.49
N THR A 229 -12.68 5.44 3.92
CA THR A 229 -12.16 5.29 5.28
C THR A 229 -11.18 6.40 5.63
N TRP A 230 -10.24 6.70 4.72
CA TRP A 230 -9.32 7.82 4.91
C TRP A 230 -10.05 9.16 5.02
N LYS A 231 -11.09 9.38 4.20
CA LYS A 231 -11.88 10.61 4.30
C LYS A 231 -12.59 10.76 5.64
N ARG A 232 -13.15 9.66 6.17
CA ARG A 232 -13.88 9.63 7.44
C ARG A 232 -12.96 9.77 8.67
N THR A 233 -11.72 9.27 8.59
CA THR A 233 -10.83 9.16 9.75
C THR A 233 -9.64 10.11 9.73
N GLY A 234 -9.23 10.57 8.54
CA GLY A 234 -7.93 11.21 8.33
C GLY A 234 -6.74 10.24 8.43
N LEU A 235 -6.98 8.92 8.46
CA LEU A 235 -5.98 7.88 8.65
C LEU A 235 -5.91 6.94 7.43
N PRO A 236 -4.72 6.45 7.04
CA PRO A 236 -3.41 6.75 7.62
C PRO A 236 -3.00 8.22 7.47
N LYS A 237 -2.19 8.75 8.40
CA LYS A 237 -1.76 10.16 8.39
C LYS A 237 -0.77 10.42 7.27
N PHE A 238 -0.69 11.67 6.80
CA PHE A 238 0.36 12.11 5.90
C PHE A 238 1.63 12.48 6.68
N LYS A 239 2.79 11.96 6.26
CA LYS A 239 4.12 12.28 6.80
C LYS A 239 5.08 12.63 5.66
N ASN A 240 6.22 13.26 5.97
CA ASN A 240 7.23 13.58 4.97
C ASN A 240 7.71 12.31 4.25
N TYR A 241 8.03 12.41 2.96
CA TYR A 241 8.45 11.27 2.13
C TYR A 241 9.61 10.47 2.74
N ASN A 242 10.58 11.12 3.39
CA ASN A 242 11.71 10.43 4.04
C ASN A 242 11.49 10.18 5.55
N ALA A 243 10.23 10.15 6.00
CA ALA A 243 9.94 9.78 7.37
C ALA A 243 10.45 8.36 7.65
N ALA A 244 11.02 8.17 8.85
CA ALA A 244 11.41 6.85 9.31
C ALA A 244 10.24 5.88 9.23
N ASN A 245 10.55 4.59 9.04
CA ASN A 245 9.55 3.53 9.01
C ASN A 245 8.59 3.61 10.20
N PRO A 246 7.33 3.17 10.04
CA PRO A 246 6.48 2.92 11.19
C PRO A 246 7.19 2.01 12.19
N THR A 247 7.43 2.54 13.39
CA THR A 247 7.98 1.77 14.51
C THR A 247 6.89 1.27 15.44
N ASP A 248 5.69 1.83 15.32
CA ASP A 248 4.54 1.62 16.20
C ASP A 248 3.37 0.90 15.50
N GLY A 249 3.60 0.36 14.30
CA GLY A 249 2.59 -0.40 13.56
C GLY A 249 1.57 0.45 12.81
N THR A 250 1.67 1.78 12.89
CA THR A 250 0.73 2.68 12.19
C THR A 250 1.20 2.99 10.76
N ALA A 251 0.33 2.76 9.78
CA ALA A 251 0.59 3.16 8.41
C ALA A 251 0.65 4.69 8.29
N PHE A 252 1.31 5.18 7.25
CA PHE A 252 1.25 6.58 6.85
C PHE A 252 1.35 6.70 5.34
N LEU A 253 0.88 7.84 4.83
CA LEU A 253 0.97 8.23 3.43
C LEU A 253 2.06 9.30 3.28
N ASP A 254 2.71 9.34 2.13
CA ASP A 254 3.69 10.38 1.85
C ASP A 254 2.99 11.69 1.51
N LYS A 255 3.42 12.78 2.15
CA LYS A 255 3.02 14.15 1.80
C LYS A 255 3.36 14.44 0.35
N ILE A 256 2.42 15.09 -0.34
CA ILE A 256 2.55 15.46 -1.74
C ILE A 256 2.79 16.97 -1.81
N THR A 257 3.85 17.38 -2.51
CA THR A 257 4.24 18.79 -2.64
C THR A 257 4.51 19.16 -4.11
N GLY A 258 4.18 20.38 -4.49
CA GLY A 258 4.48 20.93 -5.81
C GLY A 258 4.89 22.38 -5.70
N GLY A 259 6.07 22.72 -6.23
CA GLY A 259 6.66 24.06 -6.07
C GLY A 259 6.96 24.41 -4.62
N GLY A 260 7.25 23.43 -3.76
CA GLY A 260 7.49 23.62 -2.33
C GLY A 260 6.23 23.79 -1.48
N VAL A 261 5.04 23.64 -2.06
CA VAL A 261 3.74 23.79 -1.36
C VAL A 261 3.08 22.42 -1.18
N GLU A 262 2.57 22.13 0.02
CA GLU A 262 1.79 20.91 0.30
C GLU A 262 0.48 20.94 -0.49
N LEU A 263 0.28 19.92 -1.34
CA LEU A 263 -0.90 19.79 -2.16
C LEU A 263 -2.05 19.17 -1.37
N ILE A 264 -3.23 19.76 -1.49
CA ILE A 264 -4.44 19.24 -0.86
C ILE A 264 -4.93 18.04 -1.68
N ILE A 265 -5.08 16.90 -1.00
CA ILE A 265 -5.51 15.65 -1.61
C ILE A 265 -6.99 15.74 -2.04
N PRO A 266 -7.35 15.31 -3.27
CA PRO A 266 -8.73 15.21 -3.71
C PRO A 266 -9.62 14.37 -2.77
N ARG A 267 -10.81 14.87 -2.45
CA ARG A 267 -11.80 14.22 -1.56
C ARG A 267 -13.13 13.89 -2.25
N ARG A 268 -13.33 14.41 -3.46
CA ARG A 268 -14.48 14.15 -4.34
C ARG A 268 -14.14 14.36 -5.81
N SER A 269 -14.95 13.80 -6.69
CA SER A 269 -14.95 14.18 -8.11
C SER A 269 -15.66 15.52 -8.31
N VAL A 270 -15.33 16.22 -9.40
CA VAL A 270 -16.09 17.39 -9.86
C VAL A 270 -17.51 16.98 -10.28
N LEU A 271 -18.47 17.90 -10.18
CA LEU A 271 -19.78 17.65 -10.76
C LEU A 271 -19.66 17.77 -12.29
N PRO A 272 -20.11 16.76 -13.06
CA PRO A 272 -20.12 16.85 -14.51
C PRO A 272 -21.12 17.92 -14.96
N THR A 273 -20.70 18.81 -15.86
CA THR A 273 -21.59 19.84 -16.42
C THR A 273 -22.69 19.16 -17.22
N PRO A 274 -23.98 19.34 -16.86
CA PRO A 274 -25.08 18.72 -17.58
C PRO A 274 -25.48 19.52 -18.82
N ASN A 275 -26.42 18.98 -19.59
CA ASN A 275 -27.14 19.73 -20.60
C ASN A 275 -28.16 20.71 -19.98
N SER A 276 -28.85 21.49 -20.82
CA SER A 276 -29.82 22.51 -20.38
C SER A 276 -30.99 21.94 -19.56
N ALA A 277 -31.36 20.67 -19.71
CA ALA A 277 -32.47 20.07 -18.98
C ALA A 277 -32.19 19.91 -17.48
N ASN A 278 -30.92 19.86 -17.07
CA ASN A 278 -30.54 19.66 -15.66
C ASN A 278 -29.63 20.78 -15.12
N ILE A 279 -29.51 21.90 -15.83
CA ILE A 279 -28.60 23.00 -15.46
C ILE A 279 -29.00 23.67 -14.14
N ASN A 280 -30.30 23.81 -13.88
CA ASN A 280 -30.79 24.40 -12.63
C ASN A 280 -30.39 23.56 -11.41
N ASN A 281 -30.59 22.24 -11.47
CA ASN A 281 -30.21 21.33 -10.39
C ASN A 281 -28.68 21.30 -10.17
N TYR A 282 -27.88 21.43 -11.24
CA TYR A 282 -26.43 21.54 -11.13
C TYR A 282 -26.01 22.83 -10.40
N ASN A 283 -26.59 23.97 -10.79
CA ASN A 283 -26.31 25.25 -10.13
C ASN A 283 -26.72 25.22 -8.65
N ASP A 284 -27.87 24.62 -8.33
CA ASP A 284 -28.32 24.45 -6.95
C ASP A 284 -27.39 23.56 -6.13
N ALA A 285 -26.91 22.46 -6.71
CA ALA A 285 -25.94 21.57 -6.07
C ALA A 285 -24.61 22.29 -5.82
N LEU A 286 -24.13 23.06 -6.79
CA LEU A 286 -22.90 23.85 -6.65
C LEU A 286 -23.03 24.94 -5.58
N ASN A 287 -24.15 25.65 -5.54
CA ASN A 287 -24.43 26.66 -4.50
C ASN A 287 -24.48 26.04 -3.10
N LYS A 288 -25.09 24.85 -2.95
CA LYS A 288 -25.09 24.11 -1.68
C LYS A 288 -23.70 23.64 -1.24
N LEU A 289 -22.83 23.32 -2.20
CA LEU A 289 -21.43 23.00 -1.90
C LEU A 289 -20.69 24.26 -1.46
N LEU A 290 -20.81 25.36 -2.21
CA LEU A 290 -20.17 26.65 -1.92
C LEU A 290 -20.58 27.26 -0.58
N SER A 291 -21.79 26.96 -0.08
CA SER A 291 -22.21 27.44 1.25
C SER A 291 -21.51 26.73 2.41
N LYS A 292 -20.70 25.70 2.16
CA LYS A 292 -19.98 24.93 3.19
C LYS A 292 -18.55 25.44 3.30
N PRO A 293 -18.07 25.82 4.51
CA PRO A 293 -16.69 26.31 4.68
C PRO A 293 -15.63 25.26 4.30
N GLU A 294 -15.98 23.99 4.35
CA GLU A 294 -15.11 22.87 3.95
C GLU A 294 -15.01 22.71 2.42
N TYR A 295 -15.76 23.50 1.65
CA TYR A 295 -15.71 23.55 0.21
C TYR A 295 -14.93 24.79 -0.25
N LEU A 296 -13.66 24.57 -0.59
CA LEU A 296 -12.68 25.65 -0.77
C LEU A 296 -13.01 26.57 -1.96
N GLN A 297 -13.41 26.01 -3.11
CA GLN A 297 -13.75 26.77 -4.32
C GLN A 297 -14.74 26.00 -5.23
N ALA A 298 -15.39 26.71 -6.14
CA ALA A 298 -16.40 26.17 -7.06
C ALA A 298 -15.86 25.02 -7.94
N ASN A 299 -16.63 23.93 -7.99
CA ASN A 299 -16.38 22.72 -8.77
C ASN A 299 -14.97 22.11 -8.61
N GLN A 300 -14.35 22.26 -7.43
CA GLN A 300 -13.07 21.66 -7.12
C GLN A 300 -13.20 20.27 -6.45
N THR A 301 -12.11 19.52 -6.46
CA THR A 301 -12.04 18.13 -5.97
C THR A 301 -11.60 18.04 -4.51
N GLN A 302 -10.99 19.10 -3.98
CA GLN A 302 -10.39 19.16 -2.64
C GLN A 302 -11.43 19.36 -1.52
N GLY A 303 -12.60 19.93 -1.85
CA GLY A 303 -13.64 20.21 -0.87
C GLY A 303 -14.24 18.95 -0.24
N ARG A 304 -14.62 19.01 1.04
CA ARG A 304 -15.20 17.86 1.75
C ARG A 304 -16.65 17.58 1.32
N ILE A 305 -17.11 16.37 1.61
CA ILE A 305 -18.49 15.91 1.44
C ILE A 305 -19.17 15.75 2.81
N PHE A 306 -20.50 15.54 2.85
CA PHE A 306 -21.28 15.74 4.09
C PHE A 306 -20.83 14.90 5.31
N TRP A 307 -20.31 13.70 5.09
CA TRP A 307 -19.87 12.77 6.14
C TRP A 307 -18.37 12.84 6.43
N ASP A 308 -17.64 13.61 5.64
CA ASP A 308 -16.21 13.82 5.73
C ASP A 308 -15.97 15.04 6.63
N LYS A 309 -15.71 14.79 7.92
CA LYS A 309 -15.57 15.80 8.97
C LYS A 309 -14.14 15.91 9.48
#